data_AF-A0A958DFF3-F1
#
_entry.id   AF-A0A958DFF3-F1
#
_cell.length_a   1.000
_cell.length_b   1.000
_cell.length_c   1.000
_cell.angle_alpha   90.00
_cell.angle_beta   90.00
_cell.angle_gamma   90.00
#
_symmetry.space_group_name_H-M   'P 1'
#
loop_
_entity.id
_entity.type
_entity.pdbx_description
1 polymer ?
#
loop_
_entity_poly.entity_id
_entity_poly.type
_entity_poly.pdbx_seq_one_letter_code
_entity_poly.pdbx_strand_id
1 'polypeptide(L)'
;ALTLGGGEVRLLELAAAFGIFEQGNRLEPRAILRIEQNGAPIAAAPAAIPGPQVVTPQTAYLITDILADPVARMPAFGQGSVLELPFAAAVKTGTTTDWRDNWTVGYSTQRIVGVWVGNADNTPMLDVSGIDGAGPIWRDLMLAAHPQAPPPFARPDHIVELSICGPSGLLPTPACQQTRRERFIAGSEPTQPDNQFQS
;
A
#
# COMPACT_ATOMS: atom_id res chain seq x y z
N ALA A 1 13.00 -6.28 -15.78
CA ALA A 1 11.95 -7.31 -15.92
C ALA A 1 11.30 -7.62 -14.56
N LEU A 2 12.06 -7.99 -13.52
CA LEU A 2 11.50 -8.35 -12.20
C LEU A 2 10.74 -7.20 -11.50
N THR A 3 11.23 -5.97 -11.57
CA THR A 3 10.61 -4.79 -10.94
C THR A 3 9.32 -4.30 -11.62
N LEU A 4 9.01 -4.81 -12.82
CA LEU A 4 7.82 -4.47 -13.59
C LEU A 4 6.79 -5.63 -13.63
N GLY A 5 6.92 -6.62 -12.74
CA GLY A 5 5.94 -7.70 -12.61
C GLY A 5 6.16 -8.91 -13.53
N GLY A 6 7.37 -9.14 -14.04
CA GLY A 6 7.67 -10.30 -14.89
C GLY A 6 7.69 -11.67 -14.19
N GLY A 7 7.22 -11.78 -12.94
CA GLY A 7 7.13 -13.04 -12.19
C GLY A 7 5.68 -13.31 -11.78
N GLU A 8 5.18 -14.50 -12.08
CA GLU A 8 3.85 -14.94 -11.65
C GLU A 8 3.82 -15.07 -10.12
N VAL A 9 2.78 -14.53 -9.48
CA VAL A 9 2.57 -14.61 -8.03
C VAL A 9 1.11 -14.91 -7.74
N ARG A 10 0.84 -15.72 -6.72
CA ARG A 10 -0.56 -15.95 -6.32
C ARG A 10 -1.10 -14.69 -5.65
N LEU A 11 -2.34 -14.32 -5.95
CA LEU A 11 -2.99 -13.14 -5.36
C LEU A 11 -2.92 -13.14 -3.82
N LEU A 12 -3.05 -14.30 -3.19
CA LEU A 12 -2.95 -14.45 -1.74
C LEU A 12 -1.55 -14.09 -1.21
N GLU A 13 -0.50 -14.46 -1.93
CA GLU A 13 0.89 -14.14 -1.56
C GLU A 13 1.18 -12.66 -1.75
N LEU A 14 0.69 -12.07 -2.84
CA LEU A 14 0.81 -10.63 -3.09
C LEU A 14 0.08 -9.82 -2.02
N ALA A 15 -1.16 -10.20 -1.69
CA ALA A 15 -1.90 -9.57 -0.59
C ALA A 15 -1.14 -9.72 0.74
N ALA A 16 -0.64 -10.90 1.07
CA ALA A 16 0.14 -11.11 2.29
C ALA A 16 1.40 -10.23 2.35
N ALA A 17 2.07 -10.04 1.21
CA ALA A 17 3.25 -9.18 1.13
C ALA A 17 2.92 -7.71 1.41
N PHE A 18 1.77 -7.20 1.00
CA PHE A 18 1.33 -5.85 1.35
C PHE A 18 1.04 -5.70 2.85
N GLY A 19 0.62 -6.77 3.52
CA GLY A 19 0.41 -6.80 4.97
C GLY A 19 1.68 -6.51 5.77
N ILE A 20 2.86 -6.70 5.18
CA ILE A 20 4.14 -6.32 5.79
C ILE A 20 4.14 -4.84 6.17
N PHE A 21 3.54 -3.97 5.36
CA PHE A 21 3.68 -2.53 5.55
C PHE A 21 2.88 -1.96 6.72
N GLU A 22 2.01 -2.76 7.35
CA GLU A 22 1.31 -2.32 8.57
C GLU A 22 2.30 -2.07 9.73
N GLN A 23 3.23 -3.01 9.98
CA GLN A 23 4.17 -2.93 11.12
C GLN A 23 5.58 -3.49 10.82
N GLY A 24 5.83 -3.94 9.61
CA GLY A 24 7.12 -4.49 9.15
C GLY A 24 7.26 -6.00 9.29
N ASN A 25 6.25 -6.71 9.80
CA ASN A 25 6.26 -8.15 10.03
C ASN A 25 5.62 -8.91 8.87
N ARG A 26 6.20 -10.06 8.52
CA ARG A 26 5.60 -10.96 7.53
C ARG A 26 4.24 -11.45 8.01
N LEU A 27 3.23 -11.37 7.13
CA LEU A 27 1.92 -11.96 7.35
C LEU A 27 1.88 -13.38 6.78
N GLU A 28 1.40 -14.33 7.57
CA GLU A 28 1.16 -15.71 7.14
C GLU A 28 -0.36 -15.97 7.03
N PRO A 29 -0.93 -15.99 5.81
CA PRO A 29 -2.36 -16.23 5.62
C PRO A 29 -2.76 -17.63 6.05
N ARG A 30 -3.91 -17.76 6.73
CA ARG A 30 -4.43 -19.04 7.23
C ARG A 30 -5.90 -19.16 6.92
N ALA A 31 -6.24 -20.15 6.10
CA ALA A 31 -7.64 -20.42 5.72
C ALA A 31 -8.36 -21.30 6.77
N ILE A 32 -7.64 -22.20 7.44
CA ILE A 32 -8.20 -23.16 8.40
C ILE A 32 -7.70 -22.80 9.80
N LEU A 33 -8.62 -22.41 10.69
CA LEU A 33 -8.32 -22.08 12.07
C LEU A 33 -8.66 -23.21 13.05
N ARG A 34 -9.63 -24.05 12.73
CA ARG A 34 -10.06 -25.14 13.60
C ARG A 34 -10.71 -26.24 12.79
N ILE A 35 -10.47 -27.48 13.17
CA ILE A 35 -11.13 -28.67 12.64
C ILE A 35 -11.88 -29.31 13.80
N GLU A 36 -13.15 -29.64 13.59
CA GLU A 36 -14.01 -30.24 14.59
C GLU A 36 -14.63 -31.54 14.07
N GLN A 37 -14.88 -32.47 14.98
CA GLN A 37 -15.62 -33.69 14.73
C GLN A 37 -16.75 -33.79 15.75
N ASN A 38 -18.00 -33.88 15.26
CA ASN A 38 -19.20 -33.92 16.10
C ASN A 38 -19.31 -32.77 17.12
N GLY A 39 -18.85 -31.56 16.73
CA GLY A 39 -18.83 -30.37 17.59
C GLY A 39 -17.67 -30.33 18.61
N ALA A 40 -16.77 -31.32 18.61
CA ALA A 40 -15.57 -31.33 19.43
C ALA A 40 -14.33 -30.94 18.61
N PRO A 41 -13.47 -30.03 19.09
CA PRO A 41 -12.25 -29.65 18.37
C PRO A 41 -11.25 -30.80 18.34
N ILE A 42 -10.79 -31.17 17.14
CA ILE A 42 -9.76 -32.19 16.93
C ILE A 42 -8.41 -31.59 16.51
N ALA A 43 -8.42 -30.38 15.94
CA ALA A 43 -7.22 -29.62 15.67
C ALA A 43 -7.52 -28.12 15.71
N ALA A 44 -6.57 -27.33 16.18
CA ALA A 44 -6.67 -25.88 16.15
C ALA A 44 -5.36 -25.28 15.65
N ALA A 45 -5.50 -24.19 14.90
CA ALA A 45 -4.45 -23.26 14.61
C ALA A 45 -3.79 -22.76 15.91
N PRO A 46 -2.45 -22.76 16.04
CA PRO A 46 -1.81 -21.95 17.08
C PRO A 46 -2.25 -20.49 16.97
N ALA A 47 -2.23 -19.74 18.07
CA ALA A 47 -2.54 -18.31 18.05
C ALA A 47 -1.67 -17.59 17.00
N ALA A 48 -2.24 -16.58 16.33
CA ALA A 48 -1.47 -15.78 15.41
C ALA A 48 -0.42 -15.00 16.20
N ILE A 49 0.85 -15.26 15.91
CA ILE A 49 1.99 -14.47 16.40
C ILE A 49 2.48 -13.67 15.19
N PRO A 50 2.90 -12.40 15.36
CA PRO A 50 3.53 -11.65 14.28
C PRO A 50 4.66 -12.48 13.66
N GLY A 51 4.68 -12.57 12.33
CA GLY A 51 5.78 -13.23 11.63
C GLY A 51 7.10 -12.50 11.84
N PRO A 52 8.21 -13.01 11.28
CA PRO A 52 9.50 -12.34 11.37
C PRO A 52 9.40 -10.90 10.84
N GLN A 53 10.09 -9.98 11.51
CA GLN A 53 10.22 -8.62 11.01
C GLN A 53 11.13 -8.63 9.78
N VAL A 54 10.62 -8.16 8.65
CA VAL A 54 11.30 -8.13 7.36
C VAL A 54 11.75 -6.72 6.97
N VAL A 55 11.08 -5.70 7.48
CA VAL A 55 11.48 -4.28 7.40
C VAL A 55 11.22 -3.61 8.74
N THR A 56 11.91 -2.51 9.02
CA THR A 56 11.66 -1.75 10.27
C THR A 56 10.26 -1.13 10.25
N PRO A 57 9.63 -0.89 11.42
CA PRO A 57 8.34 -0.21 11.50
C PRO A 57 8.36 1.18 10.83
N GLN A 58 9.49 1.88 10.90
CA GLN A 58 9.68 3.20 10.27
C GLN A 58 9.64 3.10 8.74
N THR A 59 10.33 2.12 8.16
CA THR A 59 10.29 1.88 6.70
C THR A 59 8.89 1.46 6.25
N ALA A 60 8.25 0.56 7.00
CA ALA A 60 6.88 0.13 6.74
C ALA A 60 5.90 1.31 6.77
N TYR A 61 6.04 2.19 7.77
CA TYR A 61 5.22 3.39 7.91
C TYR A 61 5.43 4.38 6.76
N LEU A 62 6.67 4.66 6.33
CA LEU A 62 6.89 5.57 5.20
C LEU A 62 6.29 5.04 3.89
N ILE A 63 6.36 3.72 3.65
CA ILE A 63 5.70 3.10 2.50
C ILE A 63 4.17 3.22 2.62
N THR A 64 3.63 2.94 3.80
CA THR A 64 2.20 3.11 4.09
C THR A 64 1.76 4.55 3.86
N ASP A 65 2.54 5.51 4.32
CA ASP A 65 2.26 6.94 4.19
C ASP A 65 2.19 7.38 2.73
N ILE A 66 3.20 7.03 1.93
CA ILE A 66 3.21 7.25 0.47
C ILE A 66 2.00 6.58 -0.18
N LEU A 67 1.75 5.32 0.17
CA LEU A 67 0.66 4.56 -0.41
C LEU A 67 -0.71 5.02 0.07
N ALA A 68 -0.82 5.75 1.19
CA ALA A 68 -2.06 6.25 1.80
C ALA A 68 -2.40 7.69 1.38
N ASP A 69 -1.43 8.44 0.85
CA ASP A 69 -1.59 9.86 0.50
C ASP A 69 -2.46 10.04 -0.76
N PRO A 70 -3.67 10.63 -0.67
CA PRO A 70 -4.50 10.90 -1.84
C PRO A 70 -3.87 11.95 -2.76
N VAL A 71 -3.14 12.94 -2.22
CA VAL A 71 -2.51 14.01 -3.01
C VAL A 71 -1.40 13.45 -3.89
N ALA A 72 -0.58 12.55 -3.35
CA ALA A 72 0.46 11.86 -4.13
C ALA A 72 -0.10 11.08 -5.32
N ARG A 73 -1.36 10.61 -5.22
CA ARG A 73 -2.04 9.81 -6.26
C ARG A 73 -2.79 10.64 -7.28
N MET A 74 -3.22 11.85 -6.91
CA MET A 74 -4.05 12.73 -7.75
C MET A 74 -3.49 12.95 -9.17
N PRO A 75 -2.18 13.15 -9.40
CA PRO A 75 -1.66 13.32 -10.76
C PRO A 75 -1.89 12.12 -11.68
N ALA A 76 -1.97 10.90 -11.11
CA ALA A 76 -2.16 9.67 -11.88
C ALA A 76 -3.64 9.30 -12.06
N PHE A 77 -4.49 9.58 -11.07
CA PHE A 77 -5.85 9.04 -11.01
C PHE A 77 -6.96 10.10 -10.89
N GLY A 78 -6.59 11.37 -10.77
CA GLY A 78 -7.53 12.46 -10.50
C GLY A 78 -8.02 12.52 -9.05
N GLN A 79 -8.71 13.60 -8.73
CA GLN A 79 -9.38 13.80 -7.44
C GLN A 79 -10.67 12.98 -7.38
N GLY A 80 -11.00 12.39 -6.22
CA GLY A 80 -12.23 11.62 -6.06
C GLY A 80 -12.21 10.27 -6.77
N SER A 81 -11.02 9.75 -7.09
CA SER A 81 -10.86 8.46 -7.76
C SER A 81 -11.48 7.31 -6.97
N VAL A 82 -11.69 6.15 -7.60
CA VAL A 82 -12.21 4.95 -6.92
C VAL A 82 -11.33 4.48 -5.75
N LEU A 83 -10.06 4.90 -5.72
CA LEU A 83 -9.09 4.61 -4.66
C LEU A 83 -9.25 5.49 -3.41
N GLU A 84 -10.10 6.53 -3.46
CA GLU A 84 -10.30 7.50 -2.37
C GLU A 84 -11.45 7.06 -1.45
N LEU A 85 -11.11 6.50 -0.29
CA LEU A 85 -12.07 6.01 0.70
C LEU A 85 -12.35 7.08 1.78
N PRO A 86 -13.50 7.01 2.48
CA PRO A 86 -13.82 7.92 3.59
C PRO A 86 -12.96 7.68 4.85
N PHE A 87 -11.92 6.85 4.75
CA PHE A 87 -10.97 6.50 5.80
C PHE A 87 -9.60 6.20 5.20
N ALA A 88 -8.56 6.19 6.04
CA ALA A 88 -7.20 5.92 5.60
C ALA A 88 -7.06 4.49 5.06
N ALA A 89 -6.59 4.39 3.82
CA ALA A 89 -6.22 3.13 3.19
C ALA A 89 -5.00 3.34 2.30
N ALA A 90 -4.00 2.46 2.46
CA ALA A 90 -2.86 2.38 1.59
C ALA A 90 -3.21 1.48 0.41
N VAL A 91 -2.94 1.91 -0.83
CA VAL A 91 -3.34 1.15 -2.02
C VAL A 91 -2.37 1.35 -3.17
N LYS A 92 -2.14 0.27 -3.91
CA LYS A 92 -1.37 0.26 -5.14
C LYS A 92 -2.12 -0.48 -6.23
N THR A 93 -2.15 0.13 -7.41
CA THR A 93 -2.63 -0.51 -8.65
C THR A 93 -1.46 -1.06 -9.46
N GLY A 94 -1.73 -2.08 -10.25
CA GLY A 94 -0.80 -2.63 -11.24
C GLY A 94 -1.54 -3.03 -12.50
N THR A 95 -0.95 -2.75 -13.66
CA THR A 95 -1.43 -3.20 -14.97
C THR A 95 -0.26 -3.90 -15.64
N THR A 96 -0.39 -5.15 -16.07
CA THR A 96 0.67 -5.82 -16.84
C THR A 96 0.74 -5.23 -18.25
N THR A 97 1.92 -5.33 -18.87
CA THR A 97 2.09 -5.03 -20.30
C THR A 97 1.07 -5.84 -21.11
N ASP A 98 0.48 -5.25 -22.15
CA ASP A 98 -0.58 -5.83 -22.98
C ASP A 98 -1.97 -5.99 -22.31
N TRP A 99 -2.23 -5.32 -21.17
CA TRP A 99 -3.59 -5.22 -20.58
C TRP A 99 -4.21 -6.57 -20.21
N ARG A 100 -3.40 -7.55 -19.81
CA ARG A 100 -3.87 -8.91 -19.49
C ARG A 100 -4.28 -9.07 -18.03
N ASP A 101 -3.62 -8.35 -17.13
CA ASP A 101 -3.86 -8.42 -15.71
C ASP A 101 -4.00 -7.03 -15.10
N ASN A 102 -5.11 -6.87 -14.37
CA ASN A 102 -5.42 -5.67 -13.62
C ASN A 102 -5.44 -6.02 -12.13
N TRP A 103 -4.55 -5.39 -11.37
CA TRP A 103 -4.41 -5.61 -9.94
C TRP A 103 -4.73 -4.34 -9.17
N THR A 104 -5.45 -4.49 -8.07
CA THR A 104 -5.53 -3.48 -7.01
C THR A 104 -5.34 -4.17 -5.67
N VAL A 105 -4.29 -3.80 -4.95
CA VAL A 105 -4.01 -4.32 -3.61
C VAL A 105 -3.94 -3.15 -2.65
N GLY A 106 -4.73 -3.22 -1.58
CA GLY A 106 -4.75 -2.18 -0.57
C GLY A 106 -5.18 -2.70 0.78
N TYR A 107 -4.85 -1.92 1.81
CA TYR A 107 -5.06 -2.30 3.20
C TYR A 107 -5.40 -1.09 4.07
N SER A 108 -6.08 -1.38 5.17
CA SER A 108 -6.27 -0.51 6.33
C SER A 108 -5.55 -1.13 7.54
N THR A 109 -5.68 -0.52 8.72
CA THR A 109 -5.21 -1.12 9.99
C THR A 109 -5.97 -2.39 10.40
N GLN A 110 -7.03 -2.78 9.68
CA GLN A 110 -7.88 -3.91 10.04
C GLN A 110 -8.07 -4.96 8.94
N ARG A 111 -7.90 -4.59 7.67
CA ARG A 111 -8.20 -5.45 6.52
C ARG A 111 -7.18 -5.26 5.42
N ILE A 112 -6.94 -6.32 4.67
CA ILE A 112 -6.21 -6.31 3.41
C ILE A 112 -7.08 -6.90 2.32
N VAL A 113 -7.13 -6.24 1.17
CA VAL A 113 -7.92 -6.66 0.02
C VAL A 113 -7.02 -6.60 -1.20
N GLY A 114 -6.86 -7.74 -1.86
CA GLY A 114 -6.27 -7.85 -3.18
C GLY A 114 -7.33 -8.26 -4.19
N VAL A 115 -7.40 -7.54 -5.30
CA VAL A 115 -8.30 -7.82 -6.42
C VAL A 115 -7.46 -8.01 -7.68
N TRP A 116 -7.76 -9.08 -8.41
CA TRP A 116 -7.29 -9.31 -9.76
C TRP A 116 -8.48 -9.39 -10.70
N VAL A 117 -8.35 -8.76 -11.87
CA VAL A 117 -9.28 -8.87 -12.99
C VAL A 117 -8.47 -9.17 -14.25
N GLY A 118 -8.90 -10.19 -14.99
CA GLY A 118 -8.29 -10.62 -16.24
C GLY A 118 -9.14 -11.70 -16.90
N ASN A 119 -8.86 -11.99 -18.18
CA ASN A 119 -9.50 -13.11 -18.85
C ASN A 119 -8.82 -14.41 -18.42
N ALA A 120 -9.61 -15.41 -18.04
CA ALA A 120 -9.08 -16.70 -17.56
C ALA A 120 -8.30 -17.49 -18.62
N ASP A 121 -8.54 -17.19 -19.91
CA ASP A 121 -7.80 -17.73 -21.05
C ASP A 121 -6.56 -16.89 -21.43
N ASN A 122 -6.21 -15.91 -20.59
CA ASN A 122 -5.11 -14.97 -20.74
C ASN A 122 -5.24 -14.06 -21.98
N THR A 123 -6.40 -13.95 -22.62
CA THR A 123 -6.57 -12.99 -23.73
C THR A 123 -6.50 -11.54 -23.20
N PRO A 124 -5.94 -10.57 -23.97
CA PRO A 124 -5.92 -9.16 -23.56
C PRO A 124 -7.32 -8.60 -23.30
N MET A 125 -7.46 -7.74 -22.29
CA MET A 125 -8.64 -6.89 -22.14
C MET A 125 -8.51 -5.64 -23.02
N LEU A 126 -9.64 -5.10 -23.49
CA LEU A 126 -9.67 -3.88 -24.30
C LEU A 126 -9.81 -2.66 -23.38
N ASP A 127 -8.76 -1.83 -23.31
CA ASP A 127 -8.74 -0.53 -22.61
C ASP A 127 -9.12 -0.58 -21.11
N VAL A 128 -8.85 -1.69 -20.41
CA VAL A 128 -9.12 -1.81 -18.96
C VAL A 128 -7.81 -1.74 -18.19
N SER A 129 -7.61 -0.68 -17.42
CA SER A 129 -6.47 -0.56 -16.49
C SER A 129 -6.78 -1.11 -15.09
N GLY A 130 -5.76 -1.21 -14.23
CA GLY A 130 -5.92 -1.60 -12.83
C GLY A 130 -6.97 -0.77 -12.08
N ILE A 131 -7.10 0.52 -12.40
CA ILE A 131 -8.07 1.42 -11.76
C ILE A 131 -9.49 1.30 -12.34
N ASP A 132 -9.65 0.83 -13.58
CA ASP A 132 -10.96 0.67 -14.22
C ASP A 132 -11.56 -0.71 -13.97
N GLY A 133 -10.72 -1.75 -13.89
CA GLY A 133 -11.14 -3.14 -13.67
C GLY A 133 -11.16 -3.52 -12.19
N ALA A 134 -10.00 -3.60 -11.57
CA ALA A 134 -9.85 -4.09 -10.19
C ALA A 134 -10.18 -3.02 -9.13
N GLY A 135 -9.94 -1.74 -9.44
CA GLY A 135 -10.15 -0.62 -8.53
C GLY A 135 -11.57 -0.49 -7.96
N PRO A 136 -12.65 -0.54 -8.77
CA PRO A 136 -14.02 -0.41 -8.28
C PRO A 136 -14.42 -1.58 -7.38
N ILE A 137 -14.04 -2.81 -7.74
CA ILE A 137 -14.30 -4.01 -6.91
C ILE A 137 -13.57 -3.89 -5.57
N TRP A 138 -12.31 -3.44 -5.59
CA TRP A 138 -11.53 -3.22 -4.38
C TRP A 138 -12.21 -2.19 -3.47
N ARG A 139 -12.70 -1.08 -4.04
CA ARG A 139 -13.42 -0.03 -3.31
C ARG A 139 -14.64 -0.61 -2.61
N ASP A 140 -15.50 -1.31 -3.33
CA ASP A 140 -16.75 -1.83 -2.81
C ASP A 140 -16.51 -2.84 -1.68
N LEU A 141 -15.51 -3.71 -1.84
CA LEU A 141 -15.09 -4.64 -0.79
C LEU A 141 -14.56 -3.91 0.45
N MET A 142 -13.74 -2.87 0.28
CA MET A 142 -13.21 -2.10 1.40
C MET A 142 -14.32 -1.35 2.15
N LEU A 143 -15.29 -0.77 1.44
CA LEU A 143 -16.45 -0.12 2.05
C LEU A 143 -17.33 -1.13 2.80
N ALA A 144 -17.61 -2.28 2.18
CA ALA A 144 -18.40 -3.34 2.81
C ALA A 144 -17.72 -3.95 4.04
N ALA A 145 -16.40 -4.08 4.02
CA ALA A 145 -15.61 -4.63 5.12
C ALA A 145 -15.45 -3.67 6.31
N HIS A 146 -15.75 -2.38 6.13
CA HIS A 146 -15.61 -1.32 7.13
C HIS A 146 -16.93 -0.56 7.32
N PRO A 147 -17.92 -1.15 8.02
CA PRO A 147 -19.14 -0.42 8.40
C PRO A 147 -18.84 0.77 9.34
N GLN A 148 -17.66 0.76 9.98
CA GLN A 148 -17.10 1.88 10.72
C GLN A 148 -15.69 2.14 10.22
N ALA A 149 -15.28 3.42 10.22
CA ALA A 149 -13.93 3.81 9.81
C ALA A 149 -12.88 3.12 10.71
N PRO A 150 -11.87 2.44 10.14
CA PRO A 150 -10.77 1.91 10.92
C PRO A 150 -9.92 3.06 11.50
N PRO A 151 -9.16 2.81 12.58
CA PRO A 151 -8.18 3.76 13.07
C PRO A 151 -7.16 4.13 11.99
N PRO A 152 -6.61 5.36 12.01
CA PRO A 152 -5.53 5.73 11.10
C PRO A 152 -4.27 4.90 11.38
N PHE A 153 -3.36 4.85 10.42
CA PHE A 153 -2.06 4.21 10.59
C PHE A 153 -1.26 4.89 11.70
N ALA A 154 -0.75 4.09 12.64
CA ALA A 154 0.04 4.59 13.74
C ALA A 154 1.44 5.00 13.25
N ARG A 155 1.86 6.23 13.57
CA ARG A 155 3.22 6.70 13.33
C ARG A 155 4.15 6.10 14.38
N PRO A 156 5.20 5.35 13.98
CA PRO A 156 6.19 4.84 14.92
C PRO A 156 7.11 5.96 15.42
N ASP A 157 7.78 5.69 16.54
CA ASP A 157 8.84 6.54 17.05
C ASP A 157 9.97 6.70 16.03
N HIS A 158 10.76 7.76 16.18
CA HIS A 158 11.89 8.09 15.29
C HIS A 158 11.49 8.35 13.84
N ILE A 159 10.24 8.75 13.58
CA ILE A 159 9.88 9.48 12.38
C ILE A 159 9.95 10.97 12.70
N VAL A 160 10.67 11.75 11.91
CA VAL A 160 10.67 13.21 11.98
C VAL A 160 9.98 13.79 10.76
N GLU A 161 9.68 15.10 10.80
CA GLU A 161 9.07 15.78 9.67
C GLU A 161 9.73 17.14 9.47
N LEU A 162 10.17 17.39 8.24
CA LEU A 162 10.89 18.59 7.84
C LEU A 162 10.22 19.23 6.63
N SER A 163 10.44 20.54 6.49
CA SER A 163 10.15 21.21 5.24
C SER A 163 11.31 20.98 4.27
N ILE A 164 11.01 20.52 3.07
CA ILE A 164 11.97 20.36 1.97
C ILE A 164 11.57 21.23 0.78
N CYS A 165 12.54 21.51 -0.08
CA CYS A 165 12.26 21.99 -1.42
C CYS A 165 11.66 20.85 -2.25
N GLY A 166 10.46 21.05 -2.78
CA GLY A 166 9.70 20.01 -3.49
C GLY A 166 10.43 19.41 -4.69
N PRO A 167 11.04 20.23 -5.57
CA PRO A 167 11.78 19.75 -6.74
C PRO A 167 13.07 18.96 -6.41
N SER A 168 13.82 19.32 -5.37
CA SER A 168 15.13 18.69 -5.08
C SER A 168 15.10 17.68 -3.94
N GLY A 169 14.11 17.75 -3.05
CA GLY A 169 14.08 16.95 -1.82
C GLY A 169 15.06 17.42 -0.74
N LEU A 170 15.78 18.53 -0.95
CA LEU A 170 16.79 19.08 -0.04
C LEU A 170 16.20 20.17 0.88
N LEU A 171 17.02 20.68 1.82
CA LEU A 171 16.58 21.77 2.70
C LEU A 171 16.27 23.04 1.90
N PRO A 172 15.13 23.70 2.14
CA PRO A 172 14.71 24.84 1.32
C PRO A 172 15.65 26.03 1.51
N THR A 173 15.94 26.71 0.40
CA THR A 173 16.60 28.02 0.37
C THR A 173 15.57 29.10 0.02
N PRO A 174 15.88 30.40 0.19
CA PRO A 174 15.00 31.48 -0.27
C PRO A 174 14.64 31.42 -1.76
N ALA A 175 15.43 30.72 -2.58
CA ALA A 175 15.17 30.53 -4.00
C ALA A 175 14.08 29.48 -4.28
N CYS A 176 13.82 28.56 -3.35
CA CYS A 176 12.83 27.52 -3.52
C CYS A 176 11.41 28.03 -3.17
N GLN A 177 10.60 28.28 -4.20
CA GLN A 177 9.23 28.76 -4.04
C GLN A 177 8.21 27.64 -3.74
N GLN A 178 8.59 26.39 -3.95
CA GLN A 178 7.73 25.22 -3.78
C GLN A 178 8.27 24.34 -2.66
N THR A 179 7.83 24.59 -1.43
CA THR A 179 8.20 23.75 -0.28
C THR A 179 7.10 22.75 0.06
N ARG A 180 7.47 21.55 0.52
CA ARG A 180 6.52 20.60 1.09
C ARG A 180 7.04 20.00 2.39
N ARG A 181 6.12 19.55 3.24
CA ARG A 181 6.44 18.79 4.44
C ARG A 181 6.64 17.33 4.04
N GLU A 182 7.73 16.73 4.49
CA GLU A 182 8.10 15.36 4.17
C GLU A 182 8.54 14.64 5.45
N ARG A 183 8.27 13.33 5.50
CA ARG A 183 8.56 12.49 6.65
C ARG A 183 9.81 11.67 6.41
N PHE A 184 10.64 11.55 7.43
CA PHE A 184 11.92 10.86 7.37
C PHE A 184 12.11 9.96 8.59
N ILE A 185 12.92 8.93 8.41
CA ILE A 185 13.48 8.20 9.56
C ILE A 185 14.51 9.13 10.20
N ALA A 186 14.52 9.22 11.53
CA ALA A 186 15.46 10.07 12.25
C ALA A 186 16.91 9.74 11.85
N GLY A 187 17.65 10.74 11.39
CA GLY A 187 19.02 10.60 10.87
C GLY A 187 19.12 10.34 9.35
N SER A 188 18.01 10.19 8.63
CA SER A 188 17.98 10.03 7.17
C SER A 188 17.56 11.32 6.44
N GLU A 189 17.43 12.43 7.15
CA GLU A 189 16.96 13.70 6.62
C GLU A 189 18.01 14.37 5.72
N PRO A 190 17.59 15.19 4.74
CA PRO A 190 18.53 16.01 4.00
C PRO A 190 19.23 17.00 4.94
N THR A 191 20.55 17.06 4.85
CA THR A 191 21.39 18.00 5.61
C THR A 191 21.94 19.13 4.74
N GLN A 192 21.79 19.03 3.42
CA GLN A 192 22.29 19.99 2.46
C GLN A 192 21.19 20.95 2.01
N PRO A 193 21.50 22.24 1.79
CA PRO A 193 20.58 23.19 1.17
C PRO A 193 20.33 22.83 -0.29
N ASP A 194 19.13 23.16 -0.77
CA ASP A 194 18.74 23.05 -2.17
C ASP A 194 19.71 23.79 -3.08
N ASN A 195 20.14 23.11 -4.15
CA ASN A 195 21.05 23.63 -5.16
C ASN A 195 20.45 23.66 -6.57
N GLN A 196 19.18 23.30 -6.77
CA GLN A 196 18.57 23.31 -8.10
C GLN A 196 18.30 24.72 -8.63
N PHE A 197 18.04 25.68 -7.75
CA PHE A 197 17.70 27.06 -8.11
C PHE A 197 18.81 28.07 -7.79
N GLN A 198 20.04 27.59 -7.60
CA GLN A 198 21.21 28.44 -7.40
C GLN A 198 21.74 28.92 -8.76
N SER A 199 21.77 30.23 -8.95
CA SER A 199 22.37 30.92 -10.12
C SER A 199 23.89 30.93 -10.06
#